data_AF-A0AAV7NMT9-F1
#
_entry.id   AF-A0AAV7NMT9-F1
#
_cell.length_a   1.000
_cell.length_b   1.000
_cell.length_c   1.000
_cell.angle_alpha   90.00
_cell.angle_beta   90.00
_cell.angle_gamma   90.00
#
_symmetry.space_group_name_H-M   'P 1'
#
loop_
_entity.id
_entity.type
_entity.pdbx_description
1 polymer ?
#
loop_
_entity_poly.entity_id
_entity_poly.type
_entity_poly.pdbx_seq_one_letter_code
_entity_poly.pdbx_strand_id
1 'polypeptide(L)'
;MPLIRPRMLGFKRSHIECPQDICAHPCPDSTQQQHLLSDLQKMVVTALVLFKLGYYNALYINMQQRLLNKLHVLLNAVVRMLLGIPKYLSASQALVQLHWHLIRKHIDFKALCIALKAMYDSGPEYLKRNFTWYIPSRMLRSSSAYNLVIATFKRSHWGSRSFVHCTAKLYHHRALSI
;
A
#
# COMPACT_ATOMS: atom_id res chain seq x y z
N MET A 1 -21.23 11.24 -62.84
CA MET A 1 -20.68 10.05 -62.16
C MET A 1 -20.04 10.49 -60.84
N PRO A 2 -20.70 10.29 -59.70
CA PRO A 2 -20.20 10.70 -58.40
C PRO A 2 -19.45 9.56 -57.68
N LEU A 3 -18.30 9.89 -57.09
CA LEU A 3 -17.53 9.01 -56.21
C LEU A 3 -18.23 8.94 -54.84
N ILE A 4 -18.91 7.83 -54.58
CA ILE A 4 -19.55 7.50 -53.30
C ILE A 4 -18.49 6.94 -52.35
N ARG A 5 -18.22 7.67 -51.27
CA ARG A 5 -17.43 7.20 -50.12
C ARG A 5 -18.37 6.41 -49.18
N PRO A 6 -18.13 5.13 -48.87
CA PRO A 6 -19.00 4.41 -47.96
C PRO A 6 -18.73 4.78 -46.49
N ARG A 7 -19.84 5.01 -45.80
CA ARG A 7 -20.05 5.31 -44.39
C ARG A 7 -19.86 4.02 -43.58
N MET A 8 -18.75 3.88 -42.84
CA MET A 8 -18.58 2.77 -41.88
C MET A 8 -19.33 3.08 -40.57
N LEU A 9 -20.64 2.85 -40.59
CA LEU A 9 -21.43 2.54 -39.40
C LEU A 9 -21.43 1.01 -39.26
N GLY A 10 -20.84 0.50 -38.17
CA GLY A 10 -20.73 -0.94 -37.95
C GLY A 10 -20.25 -1.28 -36.54
N PHE A 11 -20.77 -0.57 -35.54
CA PHE A 11 -20.60 -0.92 -34.14
C PHE A 11 -21.53 -2.10 -33.82
N LYS A 12 -21.02 -3.33 -33.90
CA LYS A 12 -21.66 -4.48 -33.25
C LYS A 12 -21.00 -4.74 -31.91
N ARG A 13 -21.49 -4.04 -30.87
CA ARG A 13 -21.48 -4.59 -29.51
C ARG A 13 -22.66 -5.55 -29.44
N SER A 14 -22.40 -6.85 -29.48
CA SER A 14 -23.38 -7.85 -29.07
C SER A 14 -22.91 -8.49 -27.76
N HIS A 15 -23.64 -8.12 -26.71
CA HIS A 15 -23.87 -8.82 -25.45
C HIS A 15 -22.69 -9.00 -24.48
N ILE A 16 -22.62 -8.05 -23.56
CA ILE A 16 -22.33 -8.33 -22.16
C ILE A 16 -23.53 -9.10 -21.61
N GLU A 17 -23.31 -10.30 -21.09
CA GLU A 17 -23.81 -10.72 -19.78
C GLU A 17 -23.14 -12.02 -19.36
N CYS A 18 -22.30 -11.94 -18.32
CA CYS A 18 -22.23 -13.01 -17.34
C CYS A 18 -22.47 -12.37 -15.97
N PRO A 19 -23.71 -12.48 -15.45
CA PRO A 19 -23.99 -12.28 -14.05
C PRO A 19 -23.17 -13.24 -13.20
N GLN A 20 -22.80 -12.75 -12.02
CA GLN A 20 -21.91 -13.40 -11.08
C GLN A 20 -22.54 -14.67 -10.55
N ASP A 21 -21.76 -15.75 -10.60
CA ASP A 21 -21.66 -16.85 -9.63
C ASP A 21 -21.52 -18.19 -10.37
N ILE A 22 -20.45 -18.92 -10.05
CA ILE A 22 -20.28 -20.37 -10.30
C ILE A 22 -19.68 -20.73 -11.70
N CYS A 23 -18.76 -21.71 -11.72
CA CYS A 23 -18.09 -22.34 -12.89
C CYS A 23 -16.84 -21.60 -13.44
N ALA A 24 -15.63 -21.67 -12.87
CA ALA A 24 -14.82 -22.84 -12.47
C ALA A 24 -14.28 -23.72 -13.62
N HIS A 25 -13.98 -23.17 -14.81
CA HIS A 25 -13.26 -23.88 -15.87
C HIS A 25 -12.14 -23.03 -16.49
N PRO A 26 -10.94 -23.58 -16.74
CA PRO A 26 -9.88 -22.86 -17.44
C PRO A 26 -10.25 -22.74 -18.91
N CYS A 27 -10.25 -21.53 -19.45
CA CYS A 27 -10.33 -21.31 -20.88
C CYS A 27 -8.90 -21.02 -21.39
N PRO A 28 -8.19 -22.00 -21.98
CA PRO A 28 -7.01 -21.72 -22.76
C PRO A 28 -7.47 -21.36 -24.17
N ASP A 29 -6.97 -20.24 -24.70
CA ASP A 29 -6.33 -20.20 -26.02
C ASP A 29 -6.16 -18.77 -26.51
N SER A 30 -4.93 -18.29 -26.34
CA SER A 30 -4.21 -17.51 -27.34
C SER A 30 -2.74 -17.48 -26.93
N THR A 31 -2.04 -18.57 -27.26
CA THR A 31 -0.66 -18.55 -27.78
C THR A 31 0.34 -17.56 -27.15
N GLN A 32 0.36 -17.46 -25.82
CA GLN A 32 1.56 -17.16 -25.02
C GLN A 32 1.44 -17.91 -23.68
N GLN A 33 1.52 -19.24 -23.73
CA GLN A 33 1.82 -20.02 -22.52
C GLN A 33 3.22 -19.63 -22.06
N GLN A 34 3.28 -18.85 -20.98
CA GLN A 34 3.50 -19.38 -19.64
C GLN A 34 4.92 -19.90 -19.48
N HIS A 35 5.85 -18.97 -19.24
CA HIS A 35 6.90 -19.25 -18.26
C HIS A 35 6.21 -19.23 -16.88
N LEU A 36 5.36 -20.23 -16.61
CA LEU A 36 4.77 -20.40 -15.30
C LEU A 36 5.94 -20.69 -14.38
N LEU A 37 6.33 -19.70 -13.58
CA LEU A 37 7.39 -19.87 -12.60
C LEU A 37 7.08 -21.12 -11.78
N SER A 38 8.06 -22.00 -11.61
CA SER A 38 7.89 -23.16 -10.73
C SER A 38 7.52 -22.66 -9.33
N ASP A 39 6.81 -23.48 -8.54
CA ASP A 39 6.32 -23.01 -7.23
C ASP A 39 7.45 -22.53 -6.31
N LEU A 40 8.64 -23.10 -6.46
CA LEU A 40 9.86 -22.65 -5.81
C LEU A 40 10.26 -21.23 -6.24
N GLN A 41 10.22 -20.93 -7.54
CA GLN A 41 10.53 -19.60 -8.04
C GLN A 41 9.47 -18.56 -7.59
N LYS A 42 8.18 -18.94 -7.57
CA LYS A 42 7.11 -18.06 -7.05
C LYS A 42 7.35 -17.70 -5.59
N MET A 43 7.74 -18.68 -4.78
CA MET A 43 8.08 -18.49 -3.37
C MET A 43 9.29 -17.57 -3.22
N VAL A 44 10.37 -17.79 -3.99
CA VAL A 44 11.58 -16.96 -3.94
C VAL A 44 11.28 -15.50 -4.32
N VAL A 45 10.55 -15.28 -5.42
CA VAL A 45 10.17 -13.93 -5.86
C VAL A 45 9.30 -13.25 -4.79
N THR A 46 8.30 -13.97 -4.27
CA THR A 46 7.43 -13.46 -3.21
C THR A 46 8.21 -13.08 -1.95
N ALA A 47 9.09 -13.97 -1.48
CA ALA A 47 9.91 -13.73 -0.30
C ALA A 47 10.86 -12.54 -0.49
N LEU A 48 11.48 -12.41 -1.66
CA LEU A 48 12.39 -11.30 -1.97
C LEU A 48 11.66 -9.96 -2.04
N VAL A 49 10.48 -9.92 -2.66
CA VAL A 49 9.65 -8.71 -2.72
C VAL A 49 9.15 -8.33 -1.33
N LEU A 50 8.65 -9.28 -0.55
CA LEU A 50 8.20 -9.03 0.83
C LEU A 50 9.35 -8.61 1.75
N PHE A 51 10.54 -9.20 1.59
CA PHE A 51 11.73 -8.84 2.36
C PHE A 51 12.17 -7.40 2.06
N LYS A 52 12.26 -7.03 0.78
CA LYS A 52 12.62 -5.66 0.37
C LYS A 52 11.56 -4.67 0.81
N LEU A 53 10.28 -5.00 0.69
CA LEU A 53 9.20 -4.17 1.20
C LEU A 53 9.33 -4.01 2.73
N GLY A 54 9.52 -5.12 3.44
CA GLY A 54 9.68 -5.22 4.89
C GLY A 54 10.80 -4.37 5.46
N TYR A 55 11.95 -4.34 4.80
CA TYR A 55 13.15 -3.63 5.26
C TYR A 55 12.98 -2.11 5.28
N TYR A 56 12.33 -1.54 4.27
CA TYR A 56 12.18 -0.09 4.13
C TYR A 56 10.87 0.46 4.71
N ASN A 57 9.96 -0.40 5.19
CA ASN A 57 8.60 0.00 5.59
C ASN A 57 8.54 1.16 6.60
N ALA A 58 9.51 1.30 7.52
CA ALA A 58 9.54 2.44 8.44
C ALA A 58 9.98 3.76 7.78
N LEU A 59 10.87 3.68 6.79
CA LEU A 59 11.35 4.85 6.03
C LEU A 59 10.27 5.39 5.08
N TYR A 60 9.33 4.53 4.67
CA TYR A 60 8.28 4.91 3.74
C TYR A 60 7.15 5.75 4.33
N ILE A 61 7.10 5.96 5.65
CA ILE A 61 6.03 6.78 6.26
C ILE A 61 6.00 8.21 5.72
N ASN A 62 7.14 8.70 5.21
CA ASN A 62 7.31 10.04 4.67
C ASN A 62 7.41 10.09 3.14
N MET A 63 7.17 8.97 2.46
CA MET A 63 7.22 8.89 1.00
C MET A 63 6.08 9.67 0.35
N GLN A 64 6.38 10.29 -0.79
CA GLN A 64 5.36 10.90 -1.62
C GLN A 64 4.43 9.82 -2.20
N GLN A 65 3.13 10.14 -2.32
CA GLN A 65 2.14 9.23 -2.89
C GLN A 65 2.54 8.74 -4.29
N ARG A 66 3.25 9.57 -5.07
CA ARG A 66 3.77 9.19 -6.39
C ARG A 66 4.72 7.99 -6.33
N LEU A 67 5.59 7.91 -5.33
CA LEU A 67 6.53 6.79 -5.17
C LEU A 67 5.80 5.56 -4.64
N LEU A 68 4.83 5.73 -3.74
CA LEU A 68 3.97 4.62 -3.31
C LEU A 68 3.19 4.04 -4.50
N ASN A 69 2.68 4.87 -5.40
CA ASN A 69 2.00 4.41 -6.60
C ASN A 69 2.93 3.60 -7.52
N LYS A 70 4.20 4.01 -7.67
CA LYS A 70 5.19 3.21 -8.43
C LYS A 70 5.42 1.83 -7.78
N LEU A 71 5.48 1.78 -6.46
CA LEU A 71 5.61 0.52 -5.72
C LEU A 71 4.37 -0.38 -5.90
N HIS A 72 3.18 0.21 -5.89
CA HIS A 72 1.93 -0.51 -6.20
C HIS A 72 1.93 -1.06 -7.63
N VAL A 73 2.44 -0.30 -8.61
CA VAL A 73 2.57 -0.77 -10.00
C VAL A 73 3.53 -1.97 -10.09
N LEU A 74 4.66 -1.93 -9.38
CA LEU A 74 5.60 -3.06 -9.32
C LEU A 74 4.94 -4.28 -8.68
N LEU A 75 4.20 -4.11 -7.59
CA LEU A 75 3.48 -5.22 -6.95
C LEU A 75 2.39 -5.80 -7.85
N ASN A 76 1.65 -4.95 -8.57
CA ASN A 76 0.72 -5.39 -9.59
C ASN A 76 1.41 -6.23 -10.67
N ALA A 77 2.59 -5.80 -11.13
CA ALA A 77 3.35 -6.55 -12.13
C ALA A 77 3.82 -7.92 -11.58
N VAL A 78 4.29 -7.97 -10.34
CA VAL A 78 4.70 -9.22 -9.68
C VAL A 78 3.50 -10.16 -9.51
N VAL A 79 2.36 -9.68 -9.01
CA VAL A 79 1.15 -10.50 -8.86
C VAL A 79 0.66 -11.02 -10.20
N ARG A 80 0.67 -10.18 -11.24
CA ARG A 80 0.33 -10.60 -12.60
C ARG A 80 1.26 -11.68 -13.13
N MET A 81 2.56 -11.54 -12.88
CA MET A 81 3.56 -12.54 -13.26
C MET A 81 3.36 -13.86 -12.51
N LEU A 82 3.05 -13.82 -11.21
CA LEU A 82 2.88 -15.00 -10.37
C LEU A 82 1.59 -15.78 -10.69
N LEU A 83 0.50 -15.07 -10.96
CA LEU A 83 -0.83 -15.63 -11.16
C LEU A 83 -1.22 -15.75 -12.64
N GLY A 84 -0.34 -15.34 -13.56
CA GLY A 84 -0.62 -15.37 -15.00
C GLY A 84 -1.82 -14.50 -15.42
N ILE A 85 -2.09 -13.41 -14.69
CA ILE A 85 -3.25 -12.54 -14.97
C ILE A 85 -3.01 -11.77 -16.28
N PRO A 86 -3.96 -11.78 -17.22
CA PRO A 86 -3.78 -11.09 -18.49
C PRO A 86 -3.71 -9.57 -18.32
N LYS A 87 -3.01 -8.90 -19.25
CA LYS A 87 -2.66 -7.47 -19.17
C LYS A 87 -3.85 -6.54 -18.88
N TYR A 88 -5.02 -6.85 -19.43
CA TYR A 88 -6.22 -6.03 -19.38
C TYR A 88 -7.14 -6.35 -18.20
N LEU A 89 -6.87 -7.45 -17.46
CA LEU A 89 -7.65 -7.81 -16.28
C LEU A 89 -7.11 -7.10 -15.03
N SER A 90 -8.02 -6.73 -14.15
CA SER A 90 -7.67 -6.06 -12.90
C SER A 90 -6.95 -7.02 -11.96
N ALA A 91 -5.71 -6.69 -11.59
CA ALA A 91 -4.95 -7.44 -10.59
C ALA A 91 -5.34 -7.07 -9.15
N SER A 92 -6.24 -6.08 -8.96
CA SER A 92 -6.61 -5.58 -7.64
C SER A 92 -7.30 -6.63 -6.78
N GLN A 93 -8.13 -7.50 -7.36
CA GLN A 93 -8.77 -8.60 -6.63
C GLN A 93 -7.75 -9.62 -6.13
N ALA A 94 -6.78 -9.97 -6.97
CA ALA A 94 -5.68 -10.86 -6.59
C ALA A 94 -4.80 -10.25 -5.49
N LEU A 95 -4.50 -8.96 -5.55
CA LEU A 95 -3.78 -8.26 -4.46
C LEU A 95 -4.51 -8.34 -3.12
N VAL A 96 -5.85 -8.29 -3.13
CA VAL A 96 -6.65 -8.39 -1.91
C VAL A 96 -6.61 -9.82 -1.36
N GLN A 97 -6.75 -10.83 -2.21
CA GLN A 97 -6.62 -12.24 -1.83
C GLN A 97 -5.24 -12.55 -1.24
N LEU A 98 -4.17 -12.01 -1.85
CA LEU A 98 -2.79 -12.16 -1.38
C LEU A 98 -2.46 -11.22 -0.19
N HIS A 99 -3.40 -10.38 0.26
CA HIS A 99 -3.20 -9.37 1.32
C HIS A 99 -2.13 -8.29 1.02
N TRP A 100 -1.64 -8.17 -0.21
CA TRP A 100 -0.56 -7.23 -0.58
C TRP A 100 -1.04 -5.79 -0.83
N HIS A 101 -2.35 -5.53 -0.82
CA HIS A 101 -2.92 -4.17 -0.93
C HIS A 101 -2.55 -3.27 0.29
N LEU A 102 -2.08 -3.86 1.38
CA LEU A 102 -1.97 -3.19 2.67
C LEU A 102 -0.69 -2.38 2.85
N ILE A 103 0.12 -2.10 1.82
CA ILE A 103 1.44 -1.45 1.98
C ILE A 103 1.36 -0.22 2.87
N ARG A 104 0.38 0.67 2.63
CA ARG A 104 0.22 1.87 3.46
C ARG A 104 -0.12 1.51 4.90
N LYS A 105 -1.03 0.56 5.13
CA LYS A 105 -1.38 0.11 6.49
C LYS A 105 -0.20 -0.57 7.19
N HIS A 106 0.64 -1.31 6.45
CA HIS A 106 1.85 -1.93 6.98
C HIS A 106 2.92 -0.91 7.35
N ILE A 107 3.12 0.12 6.52
CA ILE A 107 4.01 1.25 6.81
C ILE A 107 3.56 1.94 8.09
N ASP A 108 2.27 2.31 8.16
CA ASP A 108 1.67 3.00 9.30
C ASP A 108 1.81 2.15 10.58
N PHE A 109 1.48 0.86 10.50
CA PHE A 109 1.60 -0.07 11.63
C PHE A 109 3.05 -0.23 12.09
N LYS A 110 4.00 -0.47 11.17
CA LYS A 110 5.42 -0.65 11.51
C LYS A 110 5.99 0.60 12.17
N ALA A 111 5.64 1.77 11.65
CA ALA A 111 6.09 3.05 12.20
C ALA A 111 5.52 3.30 13.61
N LEU A 112 4.24 2.99 13.84
CA LEU A 112 3.65 3.02 15.19
C LEU A 112 4.35 2.04 16.13
N CYS A 113 4.59 0.80 15.71
CA CYS A 113 5.30 -0.17 16.54
C CYS A 113 6.70 0.32 16.93
N ILE A 114 7.42 0.96 16.03
CA ILE A 114 8.75 1.53 16.33
C ILE A 114 8.62 2.68 17.33
N ALA A 115 7.67 3.59 17.13
CA ALA A 115 7.41 4.69 18.06
C ALA A 115 7.04 4.16 19.46
N LEU A 116 6.09 3.22 19.54
CA LEU A 116 5.67 2.62 20.81
C LEU A 116 6.81 1.87 21.50
N LYS A 117 7.62 1.10 20.76
CA LYS A 117 8.80 0.44 21.33
C LYS A 117 9.80 1.44 21.89
N ALA A 118 10.02 2.56 21.21
CA ALA A 118 10.86 3.63 21.71
C ALA A 118 10.27 4.26 22.99
N MET A 119 8.95 4.43 23.09
CA MET A 119 8.29 4.98 24.27
C MET A 119 8.31 4.03 25.48
N TYR A 120 8.12 2.73 25.27
CA TYR A 120 8.13 1.72 26.34
C TYR A 120 9.53 1.17 26.63
N ASP A 121 10.56 2.01 26.44
CA ASP A 121 11.94 1.77 26.82
C ASP A 121 12.67 0.57 26.17
N SER A 122 12.05 -0.08 25.18
CA SER A 122 12.62 -1.22 24.44
C SER A 122 13.30 -0.85 23.12
N GLY A 123 13.30 0.44 22.75
CA GLY A 123 13.97 0.97 21.57
C GLY A 123 15.41 1.44 21.84
N PRO A 124 16.17 1.79 20.80
CA PRO A 124 17.48 2.42 20.95
C PRO A 124 17.37 3.87 21.45
N GLU A 125 18.32 4.33 22.26
CA GLU A 125 18.29 5.65 22.92
C GLU A 125 18.05 6.82 21.97
N TYR A 126 18.67 6.80 20.79
CA TYR A 126 18.52 7.88 19.81
C TYR A 126 17.07 8.04 19.34
N LEU A 127 16.27 6.96 19.33
CA LEU A 127 14.84 7.05 19.04
C LEU A 127 14.05 7.52 20.25
N LYS A 128 14.39 7.07 21.45
CA LYS A 128 13.69 7.49 22.69
C LYS A 128 13.74 9.00 22.85
N ARG A 129 14.91 9.63 22.64
CA ARG A 129 15.10 11.09 22.75
C ARG A 129 14.22 11.90 21.80
N ASN A 130 13.73 11.29 20.73
CA ASN A 130 12.89 11.97 19.75
C ASN A 130 11.41 12.00 20.11
N PHE A 131 10.97 11.19 21.07
CA PHE A 131 9.57 11.10 21.44
C PHE A 131 9.35 11.51 22.90
N THR A 132 8.34 12.35 23.12
CA THR A 132 7.99 12.84 24.45
C THR A 132 6.49 12.75 24.64
N TRP A 133 6.07 12.30 25.83
CA TRP A 133 4.66 12.34 26.23
C TRP A 133 4.19 13.79 26.38
N TYR A 134 2.99 14.06 25.91
CA TYR A 134 2.36 15.36 26.08
C TYR A 134 1.79 15.46 27.50
N ILE A 135 2.31 16.43 28.27
CA ILE A 135 1.83 16.74 29.61
C ILE A 135 1.04 18.04 29.53
N PRO A 136 -0.30 18.02 29.63
CA PRO A 136 -1.10 19.23 29.54
C PRO A 136 -0.97 20.05 30.82
N SER A 137 -0.82 21.38 30.68
CA SER A 137 -0.80 22.31 31.82
C SER A 137 -2.14 22.40 32.57
N ARG A 138 -3.25 22.00 31.93
CA ARG A 138 -4.60 22.00 32.48
C ARG A 138 -5.34 20.74 32.04
N MET A 139 -6.23 20.20 32.87
CA MET A 139 -7.03 19.04 32.50
C MET A 139 -7.96 19.37 31.32
N LEU A 140 -7.75 18.67 30.21
CA LEU A 140 -8.56 18.75 28.99
C LEU A 140 -9.28 17.41 28.80
N ARG A 141 -10.37 17.39 28.01
CA ARG A 141 -11.07 16.15 27.66
C ARG A 141 -10.18 15.13 26.95
N SER A 142 -9.12 15.59 26.27
CA SER A 142 -8.09 14.76 25.63
C SER A 142 -6.90 14.40 26.53
N SER A 143 -6.91 14.83 27.81
CA SER A 143 -5.81 14.53 28.75
C SER A 143 -5.77 13.08 29.19
N SER A 144 -6.89 12.36 29.11
CA SER A 144 -6.96 10.91 29.35
C SER A 144 -6.36 10.09 28.21
N ALA A 145 -6.24 10.67 27.01
CA ALA A 145 -5.55 10.04 25.89
C ALA A 145 -4.05 10.34 26.03
N TYR A 146 -3.24 9.30 26.24
CA TYR A 146 -1.77 9.36 26.33
C TYR A 146 -1.14 9.87 25.03
N ASN A 147 -1.21 11.17 24.79
CA ASN A 147 -0.85 11.77 23.51
C ASN A 147 0.65 12.04 23.42
N LEU A 148 1.19 11.96 22.20
CA LEU A 148 2.56 12.38 21.89
C LEU A 148 2.63 13.88 21.60
N VAL A 149 3.76 14.51 21.94
CA VAL A 149 4.04 15.89 21.48
C VAL A 149 4.31 15.86 19.98
N ILE A 150 3.57 16.66 19.21
CA ILE A 150 3.88 16.87 17.79
C ILE A 150 4.88 18.02 17.68
N ALA A 151 6.10 17.71 17.25
CA ALA A 151 7.12 18.72 16.99
C ALA A 151 6.66 19.71 15.91
N THR A 152 6.81 21.01 16.19
CA THR A 152 6.59 22.11 15.26
C THR A 152 7.91 22.56 14.66
N PHE A 153 7.90 22.92 13.38
CA PHE A 153 9.13 23.26 12.65
C PHE A 153 8.99 24.60 11.95
N LYS A 154 10.03 25.45 12.05
CA LYS A 154 10.11 26.74 11.34
C LYS A 154 9.98 26.56 9.82
N ARG A 155 10.56 25.48 9.27
CA ARG A 155 10.38 25.05 7.88
C ARG A 155 9.40 23.89 7.82
N SER A 156 8.12 24.22 7.76
CA SER A 156 7.01 23.26 7.82
C SER A 156 7.13 22.13 6.80
N HIS A 157 7.51 22.40 5.54
CA HIS A 157 7.54 21.39 4.48
C HIS A 157 8.53 20.23 4.75
N TRP A 158 9.71 20.51 5.30
CA TRP A 158 10.72 19.47 5.55
C TRP A 158 10.49 18.80 6.91
N GLY A 159 10.19 19.59 7.94
CA GLY A 159 10.00 19.07 9.30
C GLY A 159 8.72 18.25 9.47
N SER A 160 7.64 18.62 8.78
CA SER A 160 6.38 17.84 8.79
C SER A 160 6.52 16.45 8.18
N ARG A 161 7.59 16.21 7.40
CA ARG A 161 7.94 14.91 6.83
C ARG A 161 8.96 14.15 7.67
N SER A 162 9.20 14.56 8.91
CA SER A 162 10.04 13.79 9.83
C SER A 162 9.30 12.55 10.32
N PHE A 163 10.05 11.48 10.60
CA PHE A 163 9.49 10.25 11.16
C PHE A 163 8.69 10.52 12.43
N VAL A 164 9.23 11.32 13.35
CA VAL A 164 8.61 11.72 14.62
C VAL A 164 7.29 12.44 14.41
N HIS A 165 7.27 13.46 13.53
CA HIS A 165 6.06 14.22 13.28
C HIS A 165 4.95 13.36 12.65
N CYS A 166 5.27 12.58 11.63
CA CYS A 166 4.30 11.74 10.95
C CYS A 166 3.77 10.63 11.86
N THR A 167 4.63 9.98 12.64
CA THR A 167 4.21 8.95 13.60
C THR A 167 3.37 9.52 14.73
N ALA A 168 3.74 10.67 15.32
CA ALA A 168 2.96 11.33 16.36
C ALA A 168 1.57 11.75 15.84
N LYS A 169 1.51 12.32 14.64
CA LYS A 169 0.24 12.67 13.97
C LYS A 169 -0.61 11.43 13.70
N LEU A 170 0.02 10.35 13.25
CA LEU A 170 -0.67 9.09 12.95
C LEU A 170 -1.19 8.42 14.23
N TYR A 171 -0.45 8.51 15.32
CA TYR A 171 -0.86 8.04 16.63
C TYR A 171 -2.11 8.80 17.11
N HIS A 172 -2.13 10.14 17.02
CA HIS A 172 -3.33 10.92 17.39
C HIS A 172 -4.54 10.56 16.52
N HIS A 173 -4.37 10.43 15.20
CA HIS A 173 -5.46 10.06 14.32
C HIS A 173 -6.02 8.66 14.60
N ARG A 174 -5.18 7.72 15.08
CA ARG A 174 -5.57 6.34 15.39
C ARG A 174 -6.11 6.18 16.82
N ALA A 175 -5.60 6.95 17.78
CA ALA A 175 -6.01 6.88 19.17
C ALA A 175 -7.40 7.52 19.41
N LEU A 176 -7.81 8.46 18.55
CA LEU A 176 -9.14 9.11 18.61
C LEU A 176 -10.27 8.30 17.96
N SER A 177 -9.96 7.14 17.36
CA SER A 177 -10.96 6.26 16.71
C SER A 177 -11.31 5.01 17.52
N ILE A 178 -10.90 4.95 18.79
CA ILE A 178 -11.21 3.90 19.77
C ILE A 178 -12.01 4.57 20.88
#